data_AF-A0A976H6G7-F1
#
_entry.id   AF-A0A976H6G7-F1
#
_cell.length_a   1.000
_cell.length_b   1.000
_cell.length_c   1.000
_cell.angle_alpha   90.00
_cell.angle_beta   90.00
_cell.angle_gamma   90.00
#
_symmetry.space_group_name_H-M   'P 1'
#
loop_
_entity.id
_entity.type
_entity.pdbx_description
1 polymer ?
#
loop_
_entity_poly.entity_id
_entity_poly.type
_entity_poly.pdbx_seq_one_letter_code
_entity_poly.pdbx_strand_id
1 'polypeptide(L)'
;MLFSLCTMVLAAQNNFRKFDSTMKLGRAGFRVVCSNKSEEKNMLSITPVGFSNQARDVSFDIKGRVLKAEVDDLNNDNFPDLVIYVYPKGDKMKGTVLGVASINNESFMPISFPDITDDIKNRVGYVGYDQFTLMEGTLMRRFPVYTADSVGAQPTGMVRQIQYRTVPGERQNLQFKVVRSYEFKQ
;
A
#
# COMPACT_ATOMS: atom_id res chain seq x y z
N MET A 1 39.68 43.36 1.55
CA MET A 1 38.48 42.85 0.85
C MET A 1 38.57 41.34 0.80
N LEU A 2 37.75 40.63 1.58
CA LEU A 2 37.70 39.17 1.59
C LEU A 2 36.31 38.77 1.07
N PHE A 3 36.24 38.25 -0.14
CA PHE A 3 34.98 37.77 -0.72
C PHE A 3 34.65 36.40 -0.11
N SER A 4 33.62 36.37 0.73
CA SER A 4 33.02 35.12 1.23
C SER A 4 32.18 34.50 0.12
N LEU A 5 32.64 33.39 -0.43
CA LEU A 5 31.90 32.61 -1.42
C LEU A 5 30.86 31.76 -0.67
N CYS A 6 29.64 32.28 -0.57
CA CYS A 6 28.50 31.54 -0.03
C CYS A 6 28.11 30.45 -1.04
N THR A 7 28.47 29.20 -0.76
CA THR A 7 28.01 28.04 -1.52
C THR A 7 26.55 27.77 -1.17
N MET A 8 25.62 28.20 -2.05
CA MET A 8 24.24 27.71 -1.99
C MET A 8 24.25 26.21 -2.32
N VAL A 9 23.99 25.38 -1.32
CA VAL A 9 23.61 23.98 -1.53
C VAL A 9 22.21 24.00 -2.14
N LEU A 10 22.10 23.72 -3.44
CA LEU A 10 20.84 23.37 -4.09
C LEU A 10 20.36 22.05 -3.50
N ALA A 11 19.49 22.11 -2.49
CA ALA A 11 18.69 20.96 -2.11
C ALA A 11 17.77 20.64 -3.29
N ALA A 12 18.00 19.51 -3.96
CA ALA A 12 17.07 18.97 -4.93
C ALA A 12 15.73 18.75 -4.21
N GLN A 13 14.75 19.61 -4.48
CA GLN A 13 13.38 19.36 -4.06
C GLN A 13 12.91 18.14 -4.85
N ASN A 14 12.90 16.98 -4.22
CA ASN A 14 12.13 15.85 -4.72
C ASN A 14 10.67 16.32 -4.76
N ASN A 15 10.21 16.71 -5.94
CA ASN A 15 8.82 17.08 -6.19
C ASN A 15 7.98 15.81 -6.15
N PHE A 16 7.61 15.40 -4.93
CA PHE A 16 6.66 14.32 -4.74
C PHE A 16 5.32 14.78 -5.30
N ARG A 17 4.91 14.15 -6.39
CA ARG A 17 3.69 14.52 -7.10
C ARG A 17 2.49 14.08 -6.27
N LYS A 18 1.49 14.97 -6.22
CA LYS A 18 0.13 14.65 -5.80
C LYS A 18 -0.29 13.33 -6.47
N PHE A 19 -0.83 12.40 -5.69
CA PHE A 19 -1.54 11.26 -6.24
C PHE A 19 -3.00 11.66 -6.47
N ASP A 20 -3.51 11.50 -7.69
CA ASP A 20 -4.90 11.76 -8.06
C ASP A 20 -5.26 10.78 -9.17
N SER A 21 -6.00 9.73 -8.83
CA SER A 21 -6.38 8.69 -9.77
C SER A 21 -7.84 8.29 -9.56
N THR A 22 -8.54 7.98 -10.64
CA THR A 22 -9.87 7.37 -10.61
C THR A 22 -9.78 6.01 -11.27
N MET A 23 -10.18 4.97 -10.56
CA MET A 23 -10.08 3.57 -10.96
C MET A 23 -11.46 2.93 -10.85
N LYS A 24 -11.83 2.07 -11.80
CA LYS A 24 -13.16 1.48 -11.86
C LYS A 24 -13.12 0.01 -12.27
N LEU A 25 -14.06 -0.76 -11.74
CA LEU A 25 -14.50 -2.05 -12.27
C LEU A 25 -15.87 -1.83 -12.92
N GLY A 26 -15.93 -1.93 -14.25
CA GLY A 26 -17.13 -1.55 -14.99
C GLY A 26 -17.49 -0.08 -14.80
N ARG A 27 -18.63 0.21 -14.17
CA ARG A 27 -19.15 1.60 -13.99
C ARG A 27 -18.85 2.19 -12.62
N ALA A 28 -18.46 1.37 -11.65
CA ALA A 28 -18.25 1.76 -10.27
C ALA A 28 -16.77 1.65 -9.86
N GLY A 29 -16.38 2.37 -8.82
CA GLY A 29 -15.03 2.32 -8.26
C GLY A 29 -14.75 3.52 -7.38
N PHE A 30 -13.52 4.02 -7.41
CA PHE A 30 -13.06 5.05 -6.48
C PHE A 30 -12.15 6.06 -7.14
N ARG A 31 -12.23 7.30 -6.68
CA ARG A 31 -11.19 8.31 -6.85
C ARG A 31 -10.37 8.40 -5.57
N VAL A 32 -9.05 8.34 -5.71
CA VAL A 32 -8.10 8.46 -4.60
C VAL A 32 -7.25 9.69 -4.82
N VAL A 33 -7.21 10.56 -3.82
CA VAL A 33 -6.42 11.78 -3.83
C VAL A 33 -5.53 11.83 -2.60
N CYS A 34 -4.22 11.99 -2.79
CA CYS A 34 -3.26 12.24 -1.71
C CYS A 34 -2.33 13.38 -2.10
N SER A 35 -2.12 14.33 -1.20
CA SER A 35 -1.21 15.45 -1.48
C SER A 35 0.24 15.01 -1.65
N ASN A 36 0.65 13.89 -1.04
CA ASN A 36 2.01 13.35 -1.02
C ASN A 36 3.11 14.35 -0.58
N LYS A 37 2.74 15.45 0.09
CA LYS A 37 3.67 16.53 0.47
C LYS A 37 4.60 16.13 1.62
N SER A 38 4.12 15.36 2.58
CA SER A 38 4.87 15.04 3.81
C SER A 38 4.87 13.54 4.10
N GLU A 39 6.01 12.96 4.44
CA GLU A 39 6.08 11.54 4.80
C GLU A 39 5.53 11.25 6.20
N GLU A 40 5.44 12.27 7.06
CA GLU A 40 4.93 12.11 8.43
C GLU A 40 3.40 12.19 8.49
N LYS A 41 2.81 12.94 7.57
CA LYS A 41 1.37 13.23 7.58
C LYS A 41 0.89 13.73 6.23
N ASN A 42 0.10 12.93 5.52
CA ASN A 42 -0.64 13.35 4.33
C ASN A 42 -2.15 13.14 4.52
N MET A 43 -2.95 14.10 4.06
CA MET A 43 -4.38 13.88 3.88
C MET A 43 -4.61 12.98 2.66
N LEU A 44 -5.25 11.84 2.89
CA LEU A 44 -5.76 10.91 1.88
C LEU A 44 -7.28 11.05 1.80
N SER A 45 -7.81 11.22 0.60
CA SER A 45 -9.25 11.27 0.32
C SER A 45 -9.64 10.11 -0.59
N ILE A 46 -10.73 9.43 -0.27
CA ILE A 46 -11.34 8.36 -1.06
C ILE A 46 -12.78 8.78 -1.35
N THR A 47 -13.09 8.93 -2.63
CA THR A 47 -14.41 9.32 -3.14
C THR A 47 -14.98 8.14 -3.92
N PRO A 48 -16.15 7.60 -3.53
CA PRO A 48 -16.81 6.56 -4.31
C PRO A 48 -17.30 7.12 -5.65
N VAL A 49 -17.19 6.34 -6.72
CA VAL A 49 -17.59 6.73 -8.08
C VAL A 49 -18.56 5.71 -8.63
N GLY A 50 -19.73 6.15 -9.08
CA GLY A 50 -20.78 5.23 -9.57
C GLY A 50 -21.53 4.49 -8.46
N PHE A 51 -21.41 4.96 -7.21
CA PHE A 51 -22.16 4.48 -6.05
C PHE A 51 -23.49 5.23 -5.94
N SER A 52 -24.37 4.77 -5.05
CA SER A 52 -25.59 5.49 -4.69
C SER A 52 -25.28 6.90 -4.15
N ASN A 53 -26.25 7.82 -4.26
CA ASN A 53 -26.09 9.20 -3.80
C ASN A 53 -25.90 9.35 -2.28
N GLN A 54 -26.07 8.27 -1.52
CA GLN A 54 -25.87 8.26 -0.08
C GLN A 54 -24.43 7.91 0.33
N ALA A 55 -23.65 7.32 -0.58
CA ALA A 55 -22.26 6.99 -0.34
C ALA A 55 -21.46 8.25 -0.02
N ARG A 56 -20.62 8.19 1.01
CA ARG A 56 -19.88 9.34 1.52
C ARG A 56 -18.40 9.22 1.20
N ASP A 57 -17.83 10.35 0.82
CA ASP A 57 -16.38 10.53 0.76
C ASP A 57 -15.79 10.39 2.17
N VAL A 58 -14.60 9.82 2.25
CA VAL A 58 -13.80 9.82 3.48
C VAL A 58 -12.50 10.55 3.25
N SER A 59 -12.03 11.26 4.26
CA SER A 59 -10.72 11.89 4.28
C SER A 59 -10.08 11.72 5.64
N PHE A 60 -8.83 11.28 5.66
CA PHE A 60 -8.09 11.03 6.89
C PHE A 60 -6.59 11.15 6.67
N ASP A 61 -5.86 11.31 7.77
CA ASP A 61 -4.41 11.42 7.74
C ASP A 61 -3.75 10.04 7.65
N ILE A 62 -2.78 9.91 6.75
CA ILE A 62 -1.88 8.76 6.65
C ILE A 62 -0.44 9.16 6.94
N LYS A 63 0.34 8.21 7.47
CA LYS A 63 1.81 8.32 7.54
C LYS A 63 2.40 7.70 6.27
N GLY A 64 3.14 8.47 5.50
CA GLY A 64 3.72 8.05 4.23
C GLY A 64 3.04 8.62 2.99
N ARG A 65 3.50 8.17 1.83
CA ARG A 65 3.03 8.60 0.50
C ARG A 65 2.33 7.46 -0.23
N VAL A 66 1.33 7.83 -1.03
CA VAL A 66 0.67 6.91 -1.96
C VAL A 66 1.49 6.83 -3.24
N LEU A 67 1.92 5.62 -3.59
CA LEU A 67 2.65 5.36 -4.84
C LEU A 67 1.71 4.91 -5.96
N LYS A 68 0.76 4.03 -5.63
CA LYS A 68 -0.19 3.42 -6.56
C LYS A 68 -1.45 3.04 -5.81
N ALA A 69 -2.56 2.94 -6.54
CA ALA A 69 -3.78 2.30 -6.10
C ALA A 69 -4.35 1.47 -7.26
N GLU A 70 -5.10 0.43 -6.93
CA GLU A 70 -5.69 -0.52 -7.88
C GLU A 70 -7.08 -0.93 -7.41
N VAL A 71 -7.96 -1.29 -8.34
CA VAL A 71 -9.29 -1.84 -8.03
C VAL A 71 -9.44 -3.22 -8.66
N ASP A 72 -10.12 -4.11 -7.93
CA ASP A 72 -10.48 -5.46 -8.35
C ASP A 72 -11.64 -5.95 -7.47
N ASP A 73 -12.18 -7.14 -7.72
CA ASP A 73 -13.14 -7.80 -6.83
C ASP A 73 -12.39 -8.71 -5.84
N LEU A 74 -12.11 -8.22 -4.62
CA LEU A 74 -11.24 -8.93 -3.68
C LEU A 74 -11.97 -10.02 -2.88
N ASN A 75 -13.27 -9.84 -2.64
CA ASN A 75 -14.10 -10.74 -1.85
C ASN A 75 -15.05 -11.61 -2.71
N ASN A 76 -15.05 -11.45 -4.04
CA ASN A 76 -15.88 -12.14 -5.02
C ASN A 76 -17.38 -11.85 -4.89
N ASP A 77 -17.74 -10.60 -4.57
CA ASP A 77 -19.14 -10.15 -4.49
C ASP A 77 -19.61 -9.38 -5.73
N ASN A 78 -18.76 -9.24 -6.75
CA ASN A 78 -18.95 -8.48 -8.00
C ASN A 78 -18.98 -6.96 -7.83
N PHE A 79 -18.58 -6.43 -6.67
CA PHE A 79 -18.39 -5.01 -6.45
C PHE A 79 -16.89 -4.63 -6.50
N PRO A 80 -16.56 -3.40 -6.93
CA PRO A 80 -15.18 -2.94 -6.93
C PRO A 80 -14.67 -2.74 -5.51
N ASP A 81 -13.59 -3.40 -5.18
CA ASP A 81 -12.78 -3.12 -4.00
C ASP A 81 -11.51 -2.36 -4.40
N LEU A 82 -10.85 -1.74 -3.43
CA LEU A 82 -9.72 -0.84 -3.62
C LEU A 82 -8.55 -1.25 -2.73
N VAL A 83 -7.34 -1.22 -3.30
CA VAL A 83 -6.08 -1.26 -2.55
C VAL A 83 -5.26 0.00 -2.83
N ILE A 84 -4.70 0.59 -1.78
CA ILE A 84 -3.82 1.77 -1.87
C ILE A 84 -2.47 1.42 -1.25
N TYR A 85 -1.40 1.59 -2.00
CA TYR A 85 -0.03 1.25 -1.55
C TYR A 85 0.64 2.49 -0.94
N VAL A 86 0.86 2.42 0.37
CA VAL A 86 1.40 3.51 1.17
C VAL A 86 2.80 3.17 1.64
N TYR A 87 3.74 4.08 1.42
CA TYR A 87 5.13 3.94 1.82
C TYR A 87 5.49 5.05 2.83
N PRO A 88 5.81 4.70 4.09
CA PRO A 88 6.25 5.64 5.11
C PRO A 88 7.65 6.18 4.77
N LYS A 89 8.09 7.17 5.55
CA LYS A 89 9.45 7.69 5.51
C LYS A 89 10.48 6.58 5.67
N GLY A 90 11.51 6.59 4.82
CA GLY A 90 12.65 5.70 4.90
C GLY A 90 13.18 5.30 3.54
N ASP A 91 14.44 4.92 3.51
CA ASP A 91 15.15 4.37 2.34
C ASP A 91 14.76 2.91 2.06
N LYS A 92 14.35 2.18 3.09
CA LYS A 92 13.97 0.76 2.99
C LYS A 92 12.60 0.51 2.38
N MET A 93 11.84 1.51 1.93
CA MET A 93 10.56 1.31 1.21
C MET A 93 9.65 0.22 1.83
N LYS A 94 9.43 0.29 3.15
CA LYS A 94 8.57 -0.65 3.90
C LYS A 94 7.10 -0.31 3.69
N GLY A 95 6.49 -0.85 2.66
CA GLY A 95 5.13 -0.49 2.27
C GLY A 95 4.06 -1.22 3.08
N THR A 96 2.89 -0.60 3.13
CA THR A 96 1.64 -1.18 3.66
C THR A 96 0.51 -0.93 2.67
N VAL A 97 -0.60 -1.61 2.89
CA VAL A 97 -1.78 -1.57 2.03
C VAL A 97 -2.97 -1.10 2.83
N LEU A 98 -3.64 -0.05 2.36
CA LEU A 98 -4.98 0.30 2.82
C LEU A 98 -5.97 -0.36 1.89
N GLY A 99 -6.73 -1.33 2.39
CA GLY A 99 -7.79 -2.00 1.66
C GLY A 99 -9.16 -1.39 1.98
N VAL A 100 -10.03 -1.34 0.98
CA VAL A 100 -11.41 -0.87 1.10
C VAL A 100 -12.29 -1.81 0.29
N ALA A 101 -13.36 -2.32 0.90
CA ALA A 101 -14.36 -3.13 0.22
C ALA A 101 -15.63 -2.32 -0.05
N SER A 102 -16.17 -2.42 -1.26
CA SER A 102 -17.50 -1.86 -1.56
C SER A 102 -18.58 -2.71 -0.90
N ILE A 103 -19.63 -2.05 -0.40
CA ILE A 103 -20.83 -2.70 0.11
C ILE A 103 -21.97 -2.32 -0.85
N ASN A 104 -22.23 -3.21 -1.81
CA ASN A 104 -23.28 -3.06 -2.82
C ASN A 104 -23.24 -1.76 -3.64
N ASN A 105 -22.09 -1.09 -3.74
CA ASN A 105 -21.99 0.28 -4.27
C ASN A 105 -22.89 1.31 -3.55
N GLU A 106 -23.23 1.07 -2.28
CA GLU A 106 -24.01 1.99 -1.45
C GLU A 106 -23.14 2.64 -0.36
N SER A 107 -22.14 1.89 0.12
CA SER A 107 -21.13 2.36 1.06
C SER A 107 -19.85 1.54 0.89
N PHE A 108 -18.84 1.76 1.72
CA PHE A 108 -17.63 0.95 1.73
C PHE A 108 -17.06 0.85 3.15
N MET A 109 -16.25 -0.18 3.39
CA MET A 109 -15.64 -0.45 4.69
C MET A 109 -14.16 -0.80 4.54
N PRO A 110 -13.32 -0.58 5.57
CA PRO A 110 -11.92 -0.96 5.51
C PRO A 110 -11.73 -2.47 5.48
N ILE A 111 -10.69 -2.93 4.77
CA ILE A 111 -10.16 -4.29 4.84
C ILE A 111 -8.87 -4.24 5.65
N SER A 112 -8.79 -5.03 6.72
CA SER A 112 -7.56 -5.10 7.53
C SER A 112 -6.42 -5.75 6.76
N PHE A 113 -5.25 -5.12 6.75
CA PHE A 113 -4.03 -5.68 6.19
C PHE A 113 -3.03 -5.99 7.30
N PRO A 114 -2.48 -7.22 7.37
CA PRO A 114 -1.57 -7.62 8.46
C PRO A 114 -0.19 -6.97 8.32
N ASP A 115 0.42 -6.57 9.44
CA ASP A 115 1.83 -6.22 9.45
C ASP A 115 2.67 -7.50 9.29
N ILE A 116 3.67 -7.45 8.43
CA ILE A 116 4.58 -8.57 8.23
C ILE A 116 5.42 -8.85 9.46
N THR A 117 5.68 -7.85 10.31
CA THR A 117 6.47 -8.05 11.54
C THR A 117 5.81 -9.00 12.53
N ASP A 118 4.48 -9.14 12.42
CA ASP A 118 3.66 -10.02 13.26
C ASP A 118 3.61 -11.45 12.69
N ASP A 119 4.01 -11.66 11.44
CA ASP A 119 4.09 -12.97 10.82
C ASP A 119 5.45 -13.63 11.13
N ILE A 120 5.46 -14.52 12.12
CA ILE A 120 6.67 -15.19 12.63
C ILE A 120 7.47 -15.89 11.51
N LYS A 121 6.78 -16.43 10.49
CA LYS A 121 7.42 -17.12 9.37
C LYS A 121 7.92 -16.11 8.33
N ASN A 122 7.06 -15.21 7.89
CA ASN A 122 7.34 -14.34 6.75
C ASN A 122 8.21 -13.13 7.09
N ARG A 123 8.40 -12.79 8.37
CA ARG A 123 9.30 -11.73 8.81
C ARG A 123 10.78 -12.08 8.74
N VAL A 124 11.13 -13.38 8.67
CA VAL A 124 12.54 -13.81 8.73
C VAL A 124 13.30 -13.29 7.50
N GLY A 125 14.32 -12.46 7.71
CA GLY A 125 15.09 -11.84 6.61
C GLY A 125 14.39 -10.66 5.92
N TYR A 126 13.24 -10.21 6.42
CA TYR A 126 12.55 -9.04 5.89
C TYR A 126 13.21 -7.74 6.34
N VAL A 127 13.56 -6.88 5.39
CA VAL A 127 14.13 -5.54 5.68
C VAL A 127 13.35 -4.39 5.03
N GLY A 128 12.45 -4.68 4.10
CA GLY A 128 11.73 -3.69 3.29
C GLY A 128 11.87 -3.96 1.79
N TYR A 129 11.81 -2.91 0.98
CA TYR A 129 11.78 -2.91 -0.48
C TYR A 129 10.53 -3.62 -1.03
N ASP A 130 9.40 -3.35 -0.39
CA ASP A 130 8.14 -3.96 -0.76
C ASP A 130 7.68 -3.49 -2.13
N GLN A 131 7.28 -4.44 -2.95
CA GLN A 131 6.57 -4.22 -4.20
C GLN A 131 5.22 -4.91 -4.10
N PHE A 132 4.15 -4.15 -4.32
CA PHE A 132 2.79 -4.67 -4.37
C PHE A 132 2.26 -4.70 -5.79
N THR A 133 1.50 -5.76 -6.08
CA THR A 133 0.74 -5.90 -7.33
C THR A 133 -0.58 -6.58 -6.99
N LEU A 134 -1.64 -6.24 -7.73
CA LEU A 134 -2.94 -6.89 -7.62
C LEU A 134 -3.25 -7.63 -8.93
N MET A 135 -3.69 -8.87 -8.83
CA MET A 135 -4.11 -9.67 -9.98
C MET A 135 -5.18 -10.68 -9.55
N GLU A 136 -6.34 -10.63 -10.21
CA GLU A 136 -7.43 -11.61 -10.05
C GLU A 136 -7.80 -11.82 -8.57
N GLY A 137 -8.13 -10.72 -7.88
CA GLY A 137 -8.51 -10.70 -6.46
C GLY A 137 -7.37 -11.09 -5.49
N THR A 138 -6.15 -11.32 -6.00
CA THR A 138 -5.01 -11.77 -5.21
C THR A 138 -3.97 -10.66 -5.12
N LEU A 139 -3.73 -10.17 -3.91
CA LEU A 139 -2.72 -9.17 -3.64
C LEU A 139 -1.37 -9.86 -3.41
N MET A 140 -0.35 -9.46 -4.16
CA MET A 140 1.01 -10.00 -4.03
C MET A 140 1.93 -8.94 -3.44
N ARG A 141 2.74 -9.34 -2.46
CA ARG A 141 3.86 -8.57 -1.91
C ARG A 141 5.16 -9.28 -2.25
N ARG A 142 6.11 -8.57 -2.82
CA ARG A 142 7.47 -9.07 -3.08
C ARG A 142 8.50 -8.22 -2.37
N PHE A 143 9.55 -8.85 -1.85
CA PHE A 143 10.71 -8.17 -1.30
C PHE A 143 11.96 -9.06 -1.32
N PRO A 144 13.17 -8.49 -1.39
CA PRO A 144 14.44 -9.21 -1.25
C PRO A 144 14.60 -9.80 0.15
N VAL A 145 15.16 -11.01 0.23
CA VAL A 145 15.44 -11.71 1.49
C VAL A 145 16.88 -11.47 1.92
N TYR A 146 17.06 -11.13 3.19
CA TYR A 146 18.37 -10.91 3.81
C TYR A 146 18.69 -11.98 4.86
N THR A 147 19.97 -12.12 5.20
CA THR A 147 20.42 -12.95 6.32
C THR A 147 19.83 -12.45 7.64
N ALA A 148 19.58 -13.38 8.57
CA ALA A 148 18.98 -13.10 9.87
C ALA A 148 20.03 -13.12 11.01
N ASP A 149 21.31 -12.91 10.70
CA ASP A 149 22.44 -13.10 11.61
C ASP A 149 22.95 -11.81 12.28
N SER A 150 23.72 -11.99 13.35
CA SER A 150 24.23 -10.92 14.22
C SER A 150 25.29 -10.03 13.57
N VAL A 151 25.84 -10.43 12.43
CA VAL A 151 26.90 -9.71 11.69
C VAL A 151 26.32 -8.60 10.80
N GLY A 152 25.00 -8.52 10.70
CA GLY A 152 24.27 -7.52 9.93
C GLY A 152 23.67 -8.12 8.66
N ALA A 153 22.45 -7.68 8.33
CA ALA A 153 21.66 -8.22 7.22
C ALA A 153 22.36 -8.05 5.86
N GLN A 154 22.71 -9.17 5.22
CA GLN A 154 23.26 -9.22 3.87
C GLN A 154 22.23 -9.77 2.86
N PRO A 155 22.20 -9.28 1.61
CA PRO A 155 21.30 -9.84 0.58
C PRO A 155 21.62 -11.31 0.31
N THR A 156 20.58 -12.16 0.28
CA THR A 156 20.74 -13.59 -0.06
C THR A 156 20.68 -13.87 -1.56
N GLY A 157 20.27 -12.88 -2.37
CA GLY A 157 19.93 -13.06 -3.79
C GLY A 157 18.56 -13.68 -4.03
N MET A 158 17.82 -14.02 -2.96
CA MET A 158 16.46 -14.53 -3.05
C MET A 158 15.45 -13.38 -2.93
N VAL A 159 14.30 -13.55 -3.58
CA VAL A 159 13.11 -12.73 -3.42
C VAL A 159 12.02 -13.58 -2.79
N ARG A 160 11.36 -13.07 -1.76
CA ARG A 160 10.15 -13.69 -1.20
C ARG A 160 8.93 -13.04 -1.82
N GLN A 161 8.00 -13.87 -2.28
CA GLN A 161 6.65 -13.44 -2.65
C GLN A 161 5.64 -14.00 -1.66
N ILE A 162 4.77 -13.12 -1.17
CA ILE A 162 3.62 -13.46 -0.34
C ILE A 162 2.36 -13.12 -1.14
N GLN A 163 1.42 -14.06 -1.18
CA GLN A 163 0.10 -13.88 -1.76
C GLN A 163 -0.92 -13.76 -0.63
N TYR A 164 -1.77 -12.76 -0.73
CA TYR A 164 -2.87 -12.50 0.19
C TYR A 164 -4.20 -12.60 -0.54
N ARG A 165 -5.21 -13.13 0.14
CA ARG A 165 -6.61 -13.01 -0.26
C ARG A 165 -7.45 -12.46 0.87
N THR A 166 -8.51 -11.77 0.50
CA THR A 166 -9.50 -11.27 1.44
C THR A 166 -10.35 -12.42 1.95
N VAL A 167 -10.57 -12.48 3.25
CA VAL A 167 -11.45 -13.44 3.92
C VAL A 167 -12.33 -12.71 4.94
N PRO A 168 -13.48 -13.28 5.33
CA PRO A 168 -14.24 -12.79 6.46
C PRO A 168 -13.38 -12.73 7.74
N GLY A 169 -13.46 -11.60 8.44
CA GLY A 169 -12.91 -11.36 9.77
C GLY A 169 -14.00 -11.42 10.85
N GLU A 170 -13.69 -10.85 12.01
CA GLU A 170 -14.68 -10.72 13.09
C GLU A 170 -15.71 -9.62 12.78
N ARG A 171 -16.93 -9.77 13.30
CA ARG A 171 -18.01 -8.77 13.21
C ARG A 171 -18.29 -8.25 11.78
N GLN A 172 -18.28 -9.15 10.79
CA GLN A 172 -18.53 -8.85 9.37
C GLN A 172 -17.48 -7.95 8.69
N ASN A 173 -16.33 -7.71 9.32
CA ASN A 173 -15.21 -7.06 8.65
C ASN A 173 -14.52 -8.02 7.67
N LEU A 174 -13.69 -7.47 6.79
CA LEU A 174 -12.83 -8.22 5.89
C LEU A 174 -11.36 -8.04 6.29
N GLN A 175 -10.55 -9.06 6.03
CA GLN A 175 -9.11 -9.00 6.27
C GLN A 175 -8.33 -9.77 5.20
N PHE A 176 -7.14 -9.28 4.87
CA PHE A 176 -6.19 -10.02 4.07
C PHE A 176 -5.54 -11.13 4.91
N LYS A 177 -5.54 -12.36 4.39
CA LYS A 177 -4.77 -13.48 4.93
C LYS A 177 -3.77 -13.99 3.93
N VAL A 178 -2.59 -14.38 4.43
CA VAL A 178 -1.58 -15.08 3.64
C VAL A 178 -2.16 -16.41 3.18
N VAL A 179 -2.21 -16.61 1.87
CA VAL A 179 -2.60 -17.90 1.25
C VAL A 179 -1.39 -18.69 0.77
N ARG A 180 -0.31 -18.00 0.38
CA ARG A 180 0.92 -18.63 -0.09
C ARG A 180 2.11 -17.73 0.16
N SER A 181 3.25 -18.33 0.47
CA SER A 181 4.55 -17.65 0.53
C SER A 181 5.64 -18.58 0.03
N TYR A 182 6.53 -18.06 -0.81
CA TYR A 182 7.65 -18.81 -1.37
C TYR A 182 8.80 -17.88 -1.75
N GLU A 183 9.98 -18.47 -1.87
CA GLU A 183 11.20 -17.77 -2.28
C GLU A 183 11.70 -18.31 -3.62
N PHE A 184 12.30 -17.43 -4.41
CA PHE A 184 12.90 -17.76 -5.69
C PHE A 184 14.11 -16.86 -5.95
N LYS A 185 15.05 -17.33 -6.77
CA LYS A 185 16.15 -16.48 -7.26
C LYS A 185 15.59 -15.46 -8.25
N GLN A 186 16.03 -14.21 -8.12
CA GLN A 186 15.71 -13.15 -9.07
C GLN A 186 16.30 -13.44 -10.45
#